data_AF-A0A371QH64-F1
#
_entry.id   AF-A0A371QH64-F1
#
_cell.length_a   1.000
_cell.length_b   1.000
_cell.length_c   1.000
_cell.angle_alpha   90.00
_cell.angle_beta   90.00
_cell.angle_gamma   90.00
#
_symmetry.space_group_name_H-M   'P 1'
#
loop_
_entity.id
_entity.type
_entity.pdbx_description
1 polymer ?
#
loop_
_entity_poly.entity_id
_entity_poly.type
_entity_poly.pdbx_seq_one_letter_code
_entity_poly.pdbx_strand_id
1 'polypeptide(L)'
;MLIRAYGSFWNPDIVDWGTVGAGNKGSLVGKVKIKKSTHKIDFWDAVAIYVLHDQFKTVYIGKAYGSRLGPRLRDHLTDRFAGRWDMFSWFTLSTVNTVNPGLRAPGTRQVNPETILNTLEALSIAITDPALNRKRESIPKAIEAIQVGDSPKAIRSYLEEILEKIDQ
;
A
#
# COMPACT_ATOMS: atom_id res chain seq x y z
N MET A 1 13.16 -4.63 12.45
CA MET A 1 12.19 -3.99 11.55
C MET A 1 10.96 -3.53 12.30
N LEU A 2 10.55 -2.28 12.08
CA LEU A 2 9.32 -1.70 12.63
C LEU A 2 8.12 -1.88 11.70
N ILE A 3 8.33 -1.83 10.39
CA ILE A 3 7.29 -2.12 9.39
C ILE A 3 6.81 -3.56 9.56
N ARG A 4 5.49 -3.74 9.61
CA ARG A 4 4.82 -5.02 9.84
C ARG A 4 4.16 -5.55 8.57
N ALA A 5 3.63 -4.66 7.76
CA ALA A 5 3.13 -4.97 6.43
C ALA A 5 3.32 -3.77 5.50
N TYR A 6 3.24 -4.03 4.20
CA TYR A 6 3.34 -2.99 3.18
C TYR A 6 2.58 -3.40 1.92
N GLY A 7 2.20 -2.41 1.13
CA GLY A 7 1.69 -2.58 -0.23
C GLY A 7 2.44 -1.63 -1.15
N SER A 8 2.80 -2.10 -2.34
CA SER A 8 3.62 -1.35 -3.29
C SER A 8 2.85 -1.08 -4.57
N PHE A 9 2.84 0.18 -5.03
CA PHE A 9 2.26 0.60 -6.31
C PHE A 9 0.81 0.12 -6.53
N TRP A 10 -0.03 0.26 -5.51
CA TRP A 10 -1.45 -0.03 -5.60
C TRP A 10 -2.15 0.99 -6.50
N ASN A 11 -3.10 0.51 -7.30
CA ASN A 11 -3.93 1.32 -8.17
C ASN A 11 -5.08 1.95 -7.36
N PRO A 12 -5.19 3.29 -7.29
CA PRO A 12 -6.29 3.96 -6.60
C PRO A 12 -7.67 3.70 -7.21
N ASP A 13 -7.77 3.40 -8.51
CA ASP A 13 -9.06 3.27 -9.21
C ASP A 13 -9.85 2.03 -8.79
N ILE A 14 -9.16 1.00 -8.28
CA ILE A 14 -9.78 -0.25 -7.83
C ILE A 14 -9.91 -0.32 -6.30
N VAL A 15 -9.64 0.78 -5.61
CA VAL A 15 -9.90 0.92 -4.17
C VAL A 15 -11.36 1.32 -3.97
N ASP A 16 -12.03 0.66 -3.04
CA ASP A 16 -13.32 1.11 -2.54
C ASP A 16 -13.09 2.29 -1.56
N TRP A 17 -13.24 3.51 -2.07
CA TRP A 17 -13.06 4.72 -1.27
C TRP A 17 -14.25 5.03 -0.34
N GLY A 18 -15.33 4.26 -0.44
CA GLY A 18 -16.61 4.57 0.19
C GLY A 18 -17.15 5.94 -0.26
N THR A 19 -18.10 6.47 0.49
CA THR A 19 -18.68 7.80 0.25
C THR A 19 -18.39 8.76 1.42
N VAL A 20 -18.82 10.02 1.31
CA VAL A 20 -18.70 11.00 2.39
C VAL A 20 -19.93 10.86 3.32
N GLY A 21 -19.73 10.83 4.64
CA GLY A 21 -20.82 10.75 5.63
C GLY A 21 -20.57 9.72 6.75
N ALA A 22 -21.36 9.79 7.83
CA ALA A 22 -21.28 8.84 8.94
C ALA A 22 -21.65 7.42 8.46
N GLY A 23 -20.77 6.44 8.72
CA GLY A 23 -20.95 5.05 8.27
C GLY A 23 -20.37 4.72 6.89
N ASN A 24 -19.92 5.73 6.13
CA ASN A 24 -19.42 5.56 4.76
C ASN A 24 -17.91 5.29 4.73
N LYS A 25 -17.49 4.24 5.43
CA LYS A 25 -16.09 3.79 5.45
C LYS A 25 -15.82 3.03 4.14
N GLY A 26 -14.74 3.39 3.45
CA GLY A 26 -14.22 2.57 2.35
C GLY A 26 -13.46 1.35 2.86
N SER A 27 -12.87 0.60 1.94
CA SER A 27 -12.07 -0.58 2.25
C SER A 27 -10.78 -0.61 1.44
N LEU A 28 -9.68 -0.94 2.11
CA LEU A 28 -8.35 -1.03 1.51
C LEU A 28 -7.85 -2.47 1.66
N VAL A 29 -8.45 -3.38 0.90
CA VAL A 29 -8.27 -4.83 1.10
C VAL A 29 -7.05 -5.35 0.36
N GLY A 30 -6.15 -5.99 1.10
CA GLY A 30 -4.98 -6.71 0.58
C GLY A 30 -5.06 -8.21 0.87
N LYS A 31 -4.63 -9.04 -0.09
CA LYS A 31 -4.31 -10.45 0.10
C LYS A 31 -2.93 -10.55 0.71
N VAL A 32 -2.83 -11.17 1.87
CA VAL A 32 -1.56 -11.45 2.56
C VAL A 32 -1.35 -12.95 2.70
N LYS A 33 -0.12 -13.42 2.49
CA LYS A 33 0.26 -14.81 2.72
C LYS A 33 0.91 -14.93 4.09
N ILE A 34 0.27 -15.66 5.00
CA ILE A 34 0.80 -15.90 6.35
C ILE A 34 0.91 -17.41 6.55
N LYS A 35 2.15 -17.88 6.74
CA LYS A 35 2.46 -19.32 6.73
C LYS A 35 1.97 -19.98 5.43
N LYS A 36 1.00 -20.90 5.52
CA LYS A 36 0.44 -21.67 4.40
C LYS A 36 -0.93 -21.15 3.94
N SER A 37 -1.43 -20.07 4.52
CA SER A 37 -2.80 -19.58 4.30
C SER A 37 -2.78 -18.16 3.75
N THR A 38 -3.72 -17.88 2.84
CA THR A 38 -3.95 -16.55 2.28
C THR A 38 -5.13 -15.91 2.99
N HIS A 39 -4.94 -14.69 3.49
CA HIS A 39 -5.97 -13.94 4.20
C HIS A 39 -6.26 -12.64 3.44
N LYS A 40 -7.52 -12.21 3.43
CA LYS A 40 -7.90 -10.85 3.01
C LYS A 40 -7.95 -9.97 4.25
N ILE A 41 -7.20 -8.88 4.25
CA ILE A 41 -7.09 -7.97 5.38
C ILE A 41 -7.38 -6.55 4.89
N ASP A 42 -8.28 -5.86 5.58
CA ASP A 42 -8.55 -4.45 5.34
C ASP A 42 -7.51 -3.58 6.07
N PHE A 43 -6.78 -2.78 5.29
CA PHE A 43 -5.75 -1.86 5.78
C PHE A 43 -6.24 -0.42 5.95
N TRP A 44 -7.53 -0.15 5.78
CA TRP A 44 -8.10 1.20 5.86
C TRP A 44 -7.72 1.92 7.15
N ASP A 45 -7.73 1.19 8.27
CA ASP A 45 -7.45 1.72 9.61
C ASP A 45 -5.97 1.65 10.03
N ALA A 46 -5.05 1.39 9.09
CA ALA A 46 -3.63 1.28 9.37
C ALA A 46 -3.00 2.61 9.84
N VAL A 47 -2.05 2.50 10.78
CA VAL A 47 -1.04 3.53 11.08
C VAL A 47 0.18 3.30 10.19
N ALA A 48 0.46 4.23 9.28
CA ALA A 48 1.42 4.00 8.20
C ALA A 48 2.13 5.28 7.72
N ILE A 49 3.25 5.09 7.04
CA ILE A 49 3.74 6.03 6.02
C ILE A 49 3.10 5.62 4.69
N TYR A 50 2.69 6.58 3.87
CA TYR A 50 2.23 6.35 2.52
C TYR A 50 3.00 7.23 1.53
N VAL A 51 3.05 6.76 0.30
CA VAL A 51 3.77 7.38 -0.80
C VAL A 51 2.84 7.44 -2.00
N LEU A 52 2.69 8.64 -2.59
CA LEU A 52 1.99 8.81 -3.84
C LEU A 52 3.03 8.82 -4.96
N HIS A 53 2.70 8.14 -6.05
CA HIS A 53 3.55 8.01 -7.23
C HIS A 53 2.84 8.55 -8.46
N ASP A 54 3.62 9.05 -9.40
CA ASP A 54 3.23 9.34 -10.77
C ASP A 54 4.23 8.64 -11.69
N GLN A 55 3.79 7.72 -12.55
CA GLN A 55 4.67 6.96 -13.45
C GLN A 55 5.87 6.31 -12.71
N PHE A 56 5.59 5.66 -11.58
CA PHE A 56 6.56 5.04 -10.66
C PHE A 56 7.54 6.00 -9.96
N LYS A 57 7.42 7.32 -10.18
CA LYS A 57 8.23 8.31 -9.46
C LYS A 57 7.50 8.73 -8.20
N THR A 58 8.20 8.77 -7.07
CA THR A 58 7.65 9.34 -5.83
C THR A 58 7.40 10.84 -6.01
N VAL A 59 6.14 11.26 -5.83
CA VAL A 59 5.74 12.68 -5.91
C VAL A 59 5.39 13.27 -4.54
N TYR A 60 4.98 12.43 -3.59
CA TYR A 60 4.63 12.87 -2.24
C TYR A 60 4.80 11.74 -1.23
N ILE A 61 5.23 12.09 -0.02
CA ILE A 61 5.32 11.17 1.12
C ILE A 61 4.55 11.78 2.29
N GLY A 62 3.64 11.00 2.87
CA GLY A 62 2.82 11.42 4.00
C GLY A 62 2.78 10.39 5.13
N LYS A 63 2.22 10.80 6.27
CA LYS A 63 2.00 9.93 7.43
C LYS A 63 0.53 9.87 7.83
N ALA A 64 0.10 8.70 8.28
CA ALA A 64 -1.21 8.40 8.83
C ALA A 64 -1.03 7.90 10.27
N TYR A 65 -1.05 8.81 11.25
CA TYR A 65 -0.95 8.49 12.68
C TYR A 65 -2.16 9.02 13.48
N GLY A 66 -2.43 10.34 13.38
CA GLY A 66 -3.63 10.94 14.00
C GLY A 66 -4.93 10.62 13.25
N SER A 67 -4.82 10.36 11.96
CA SER A 67 -5.87 9.82 11.10
C SER A 67 -5.35 8.55 10.43
N ARG A 68 -6.26 7.64 10.05
CA ARG A 68 -5.88 6.34 9.47
C ARG A 68 -5.50 6.44 7.99
N LEU A 69 -4.90 5.38 7.46
CA LEU A 69 -4.36 5.30 6.10
C LEU A 69 -5.41 5.59 5.02
N GLY A 70 -6.53 4.87 5.03
CA GLY A 70 -7.59 4.99 4.03
C GLY A 70 -8.13 6.42 3.90
N PRO A 71 -8.56 7.07 5.01
CA PRO A 71 -9.01 8.46 4.98
C PRO A 71 -7.95 9.43 4.44
N ARG A 72 -6.67 9.26 4.82
CA ARG A 72 -5.59 10.13 4.32
C ARG A 72 -5.36 9.99 2.82
N LEU A 73 -5.38 8.77 2.31
CA LEU A 73 -5.27 8.52 0.87
C LEU A 73 -6.49 9.09 0.13
N ARG A 74 -7.69 8.92 0.71
CA ARG A 74 -8.92 9.45 0.15
C ARG A 74 -8.92 10.97 0.05
N ASP A 75 -8.37 11.69 1.03
CA ASP A 75 -8.25 13.15 0.98
C ASP A 75 -7.51 13.62 -0.28
N HIS A 76 -6.48 12.87 -0.71
CA HIS A 76 -5.65 13.16 -1.90
C HIS A 76 -6.35 12.92 -3.24
N LEU A 77 -7.56 12.36 -3.24
CA LEU A 77 -8.39 12.25 -4.45
C LEU A 77 -8.98 13.61 -4.87
N THR A 78 -9.10 14.55 -3.93
CA THR A 78 -9.80 15.83 -4.15
C THR A 78 -9.00 17.06 -3.75
N ASP A 79 -7.87 16.89 -3.06
CA ASP A 79 -7.05 18.01 -2.62
C ASP A 79 -6.11 18.53 -3.72
N ARG A 80 -5.12 19.35 -3.34
CA ARG A 80 -4.14 19.95 -4.28
C ARG A 80 -3.27 18.93 -5.03
N PHE A 81 -3.26 17.66 -4.60
CA PHE A 81 -2.55 16.57 -5.26
C PHE A 81 -3.44 15.77 -6.21
N ALA A 82 -4.76 16.03 -6.24
CA ALA A 82 -5.69 15.38 -7.15
C ALA A 82 -5.20 15.46 -8.61
N GLY A 83 -5.21 14.32 -9.30
CA GLY A 83 -4.74 14.20 -10.69
C GLY A 83 -3.22 14.30 -10.88
N ARG A 84 -2.42 14.30 -9.80
CA ARG A 84 -0.94 14.36 -9.84
C ARG A 84 -0.27 13.06 -9.40
N TRP A 85 -1.05 12.00 -9.25
CA TRP A 85 -0.57 10.67 -8.86
C TRP A 85 -1.50 9.61 -9.47
N ASP A 86 -0.92 8.46 -9.81
CA ASP A 86 -1.57 7.32 -10.48
C ASP A 86 -1.46 6.02 -9.67
N MET A 87 -0.58 5.98 -8.67
CA MET A 87 -0.33 4.82 -7.83
C MET A 87 0.05 5.25 -6.41
N PHE A 88 -0.08 4.34 -5.45
CA PHE A 88 0.39 4.60 -4.09
C PHE A 88 1.03 3.37 -3.44
N SER A 89 2.03 3.60 -2.59
CA SER A 89 2.59 2.59 -1.69
C SER A 89 2.30 2.96 -0.25
N TRP A 90 2.31 1.99 0.65
CA TRP A 90 2.12 2.21 2.08
C TRP A 90 2.92 1.22 2.92
N PHE A 91 3.36 1.66 4.09
CA PHE A 91 4.22 0.92 5.01
C PHE A 91 3.69 1.08 6.43
N THR A 92 3.07 0.03 6.97
CA THR A 92 2.33 0.11 8.24
C THR A 92 3.14 -0.41 9.42
N LEU A 93 2.97 0.25 10.56
CA LEU A 93 3.39 -0.25 11.88
C LEU A 93 2.32 -1.15 12.51
N SER A 94 1.11 -1.18 11.95
CA SER A 94 -0.01 -1.98 12.44
C SER A 94 0.23 -3.46 12.13
N THR A 95 -0.04 -4.33 13.09
CA THR A 95 0.20 -5.77 12.92
C THR A 95 -1.04 -6.44 12.37
N VAL A 96 -0.87 -7.31 11.37
CA VAL A 96 -1.95 -8.16 10.84
C VAL A 96 -2.32 -9.20 11.89
N ASN A 97 -3.60 -9.28 12.24
CA ASN A 97 -4.14 -10.33 13.09
C ASN A 97 -4.71 -11.47 12.22
N THR A 98 -4.21 -12.69 12.46
CA THR A 98 -4.64 -13.90 11.75
C THR A 98 -5.79 -14.63 12.42
N VAL A 99 -6.05 -14.38 13.71
CA VAL A 99 -7.10 -15.04 14.49
C VAL A 99 -8.42 -14.32 14.29
N ASN A 100 -8.40 -12.99 14.38
CA ASN A 100 -9.51 -12.13 14.01
C ASN A 100 -9.05 -11.28 12.82
N PRO A 101 -9.57 -11.49 11.60
CA PRO A 101 -9.13 -10.76 10.41
C PRO A 101 -9.22 -9.26 10.66
N GLY A 102 -8.07 -8.60 10.73
CA GLY A 102 -8.02 -7.17 11.04
C GLY A 102 -6.64 -6.69 11.43
N LEU A 103 -6.57 -5.41 11.78
CA LEU A 103 -5.33 -4.74 12.18
C LEU A 103 -5.29 -4.46 13.67
N ARG A 104 -4.14 -4.74 14.28
CA ARG A 104 -3.82 -4.27 15.63
C ARG A 104 -2.94 -3.03 15.54
N ALA A 105 -3.36 -1.97 16.24
CA ALA A 105 -2.57 -0.74 16.36
C ALA A 105 -1.15 -1.03 16.92
N PRO A 106 -0.14 -0.24 16.51
CA PRO A 106 1.20 -0.37 17.07
C PRO A 106 1.18 -0.08 18.58
N GLY A 107 1.85 -0.92 19.36
CA GLY A 107 2.06 -0.69 20.78
C GLY A 107 3.24 0.25 21.05
N THR A 108 3.35 0.71 22.28
CA THR A 108 4.53 1.44 22.78
C THR A 108 5.58 0.44 23.26
N ARG A 109 6.83 0.60 22.81
CA ARG A 109 7.97 -0.20 23.26
C ARG A 109 9.27 0.56 23.08
N GLN A 110 10.28 0.23 23.88
CA GLN A 110 11.65 0.62 23.59
C GLN A 110 12.13 -0.11 22.32
N VAL A 111 12.86 0.60 21.48
CA VAL A 111 13.35 0.10 20.19
C VAL A 111 14.86 0.27 20.16
N ASN A 112 15.59 -0.80 19.87
CA ASN A 112 17.04 -0.74 19.67
C ASN A 112 17.36 0.17 18.46
N PRO A 113 18.34 1.10 18.56
CA PRO A 113 18.81 1.92 17.44
C PRO A 113 19.03 1.16 16.12
N GLU A 114 19.57 -0.06 16.17
CA GLU A 114 19.77 -0.91 14.99
C GLU A 114 18.45 -1.23 14.28
N THR A 115 17.37 -1.45 15.04
CA THR A 115 16.04 -1.66 14.46
C THR A 115 15.51 -0.41 13.78
N ILE A 116 15.84 0.77 14.29
CA ILE A 116 15.47 2.05 13.67
C ILE A 116 16.24 2.21 12.35
N LEU A 117 17.57 2.07 12.38
CA LEU A 117 18.43 2.18 11.19
C LEU A 117 17.99 1.22 10.09
N ASN A 118 17.83 -0.07 10.42
CA ASN A 118 17.38 -1.08 9.45
C ASN A 118 16.00 -0.75 8.87
N THR A 119 15.11 -0.12 9.65
CA THR A 119 13.79 0.29 9.16
C THR A 119 13.89 1.49 8.23
N LEU A 120 14.67 2.50 8.60
CA LEU A 120 14.86 3.70 7.79
C LEU A 120 15.56 3.36 6.46
N GLU A 121 16.58 2.51 6.49
CA GLU A 121 17.27 2.04 5.27
C GLU A 121 16.30 1.32 4.33
N ALA A 122 15.56 0.32 4.84
CA ALA A 122 14.62 -0.43 4.00
C ALA A 122 13.52 0.46 3.41
N LEU A 123 13.03 1.43 4.19
CA LEU A 123 12.03 2.39 3.70
C LEU A 123 12.63 3.30 2.62
N SER A 124 13.83 3.85 2.83
CA SER A 124 14.50 4.69 1.84
C SER A 124 14.73 3.93 0.53
N ILE A 125 15.23 2.70 0.60
CA ILE A 125 15.44 1.85 -0.59
C ILE A 125 14.11 1.60 -1.31
N ALA A 126 13.06 1.22 -0.58
CA ALA A 126 11.76 0.90 -1.17
C ALA A 126 11.06 2.12 -1.81
N ILE A 127 11.35 3.34 -1.33
CA ILE A 127 10.75 4.57 -1.84
C ILE A 127 11.56 5.14 -3.01
N THR A 128 12.89 5.20 -2.89
CA THR A 128 13.74 5.89 -3.87
C THR A 128 14.22 4.97 -5.00
N ASP A 129 14.05 3.65 -4.87
CA ASP A 129 14.55 2.60 -5.77
C ASP A 129 15.93 2.91 -6.38
N PRO A 130 16.97 3.09 -5.54
CA PRO A 130 18.28 3.53 -6.02
C PRO A 130 18.94 2.45 -6.87
N ALA A 131 19.44 2.82 -8.05
CA ALA A 131 19.87 1.90 -9.10
C ALA A 131 20.95 0.88 -8.69
N LEU A 132 21.75 1.16 -7.65
CA LEU A 132 22.84 0.27 -7.20
C LEU A 132 22.42 -0.67 -6.05
N ASN A 133 21.23 -0.50 -5.47
CA ASN A 133 20.76 -1.40 -4.43
C ASN A 133 20.29 -2.72 -5.03
N ARG A 134 20.88 -3.83 -4.57
CA ARG A 134 20.55 -5.19 -5.04
C ARG A 134 19.33 -5.78 -4.34
N LYS A 135 19.01 -5.32 -3.12
CA LYS A 135 17.84 -5.76 -2.35
C LYS A 135 16.65 -4.86 -2.66
N ARG A 136 15.98 -5.09 -3.78
CA ARG A 136 14.88 -4.23 -4.26
C ARG A 136 13.49 -4.68 -3.79
N GLU A 137 13.32 -5.97 -3.49
CA GLU A 137 11.97 -6.56 -3.59
C GLU A 137 11.27 -6.84 -2.26
N SER A 138 11.97 -6.76 -1.10
CA SER A 138 11.28 -7.05 0.17
C SER A 138 11.83 -6.32 1.38
N ILE A 139 10.90 -5.89 2.25
CA ILE A 139 11.21 -5.41 3.59
C ILE A 139 11.31 -6.63 4.51
N PRO A 140 12.49 -6.90 5.12
CA PRO A 140 12.67 -8.09 5.94
C PRO A 140 11.62 -8.22 7.05
N LYS A 141 11.04 -9.41 7.21
CA LYS A 141 10.04 -9.74 8.25
C LYS A 141 8.72 -8.96 8.17
N ALA A 142 8.53 -8.11 7.15
CA ALA A 142 7.24 -7.48 6.87
C ALA A 142 6.43 -8.34 5.89
N ILE A 143 5.11 -8.30 6.04
CA ILE A 143 4.18 -9.02 5.17
C ILE A 143 3.82 -8.13 3.99
N GLU A 144 4.05 -8.61 2.77
CA GLU A 144 3.55 -7.92 1.58
C GLU A 144 2.05 -8.19 1.40
N ALA A 145 1.30 -7.12 1.19
CA ALA A 145 -0.11 -7.16 0.86
C ALA A 145 -0.27 -6.89 -0.64
N ILE A 146 -0.82 -7.87 -1.34
CA ILE A 146 -1.15 -7.77 -2.76
C ILE A 146 -2.56 -7.20 -2.87
N GLN A 147 -2.74 -6.12 -3.62
CA GLN A 147 -4.05 -5.50 -3.80
C GLN A 147 -5.06 -6.50 -4.35
N VAL A 148 -6.29 -6.47 -3.81
CA VAL A 148 -7.39 -7.31 -4.30
C VAL A 148 -8.19 -6.55 -5.34
N GLY A 149 -8.33 -7.13 -6.52
CA GLY A 149 -9.13 -6.61 -7.62
C GLY A 149 -8.62 -7.20 -8.93
N ASP A 150 -9.30 -6.94 -10.03
CA ASP A 150 -8.72 -7.18 -11.35
C ASP A 150 -7.58 -6.18 -11.52
N SER A 151 -6.33 -6.69 -11.54
CA SER A 151 -5.19 -5.87 -11.93
C SER A 151 -5.50 -5.26 -13.30
N PRO A 152 -5.17 -3.98 -13.56
CA PRO A 152 -5.19 -3.45 -14.91
C PRO A 152 -4.49 -4.45 -15.81
N LYS A 153 -5.19 -4.94 -16.85
CA LYS A 153 -4.58 -5.85 -17.80
C LYS A 153 -3.34 -5.16 -18.36
N ALA A 154 -2.28 -5.92 -18.63
CA ALA A 154 -1.13 -5.36 -19.32
C ALA A 154 -1.62 -4.66 -20.59
N ILE A 155 -1.01 -3.53 -20.97
CA ILE A 155 -1.35 -2.81 -22.23
C ILE A 155 -1.38 -3.81 -23.40
N ARG A 156 -0.45 -4.77 -23.41
CA ARG A 156 -0.45 -5.89 -24.35
C ARG A 156 -1.77 -6.65 -24.41
N SER A 157 -2.31 -7.06 -23.26
CA SER A 157 -3.58 -7.78 -23.19
C SER A 157 -4.77 -6.92 -23.61
N TYR A 158 -4.74 -5.60 -23.35
CA TYR A 158 -5.73 -4.68 -23.91
C TYR A 158 -5.61 -4.55 -25.43
N LEU A 159 -4.38 -4.47 -25.96
CA LEU A 159 -4.13 -4.41 -27.40
C LEU A 159 -4.56 -5.69 -28.11
N GLU A 160 -4.27 -6.85 -27.52
CA GLU A 160 -4.72 -8.16 -28.02
C GLU A 160 -6.26 -8.23 -28.09
N GLU A 161 -6.98 -7.79 -27.05
CA GLU A 161 -8.45 -7.73 -27.08
C GLU A 161 -9.02 -6.73 -28.09
N ILE A 162 -8.35 -5.59 -28.30
CA ILE A 162 -8.77 -4.60 -29.30
C ILE A 162 -8.56 -5.15 -30.71
N LEU A 163 -7.41 -5.78 -30.97
CA LEU A 163 -7.10 -6.42 -32.25
C LEU A 163 -8.10 -7.52 -32.59
N GLU A 164 -8.39 -8.42 -31.65
CA GLU A 164 -9.39 -9.48 -31.85
C GLU A 164 -10.79 -8.95 -32.20
N LYS A 165 -11.17 -7.77 -31.68
CA LYS A 165 -12.44 -7.11 -31.98
C LYS A 165 -12.46 -6.37 -33.31
N ILE A 166 -11.29 -5.99 -33.84
CA ILE A 166 -11.18 -5.35 -35.15
C ILE A 166 -11.20 -6.40 -36.28
N ASP A 167 -10.75 -7.62 -35.98
CA ASP A 167 -10.71 -8.75 -36.93
C ASP A 167 -12.04 -9.55 -37.02
N GLN A 168 -13.08 -9.15 -36.28
CA GLN A 168 -14.45 -9.71 -36.32
C GLN A 168 -15.42 -8.81 -37.07
#